data_AF-A0A0F9AKN4-F1
#
_entry.id   AF-A0A0F9AKN4-F1
#
_cell.length_a   1.000
_cell.length_b   1.000
_cell.length_c   1.000
_cell.angle_alpha   90.00
_cell.angle_beta   90.00
_cell.angle_gamma   90.00
#
_symmetry.space_group_name_H-M   'P 1'
#
loop_
_entity.id
_entity.type
_entity.pdbx_description
1 polymer ?
#
loop_
_entity_poly.entity_id
_entity_poly.type
_entity_poly.pdbx_seq_one_letter_code
_entity_poly.pdbx_strand_id
1 'polypeptide(L)' 'KFKGKLSIYTMFLSGINNQLENVENLKIILLKVMPDHYSVSNYTLNGFKPVSDEFKKLLKEILEISPI' A
#
# COMPACT_ATOMS: atom_id res chain seq x y z
N LYS A 1 -29.00 -6.53 -9.73
CA LYS A 1 -27.95 -5.48 -9.56
C LYS A 1 -26.86 -6.07 -8.68
N PHE A 2 -25.62 -6.19 -9.15
CA PHE A 2 -24.52 -6.77 -8.38
C PHE A 2 -24.17 -5.84 -7.20
N LYS A 3 -24.07 -6.39 -5.98
CA LYS A 3 -23.66 -5.68 -4.74
C LYS A 3 -22.25 -6.08 -4.32
N GLY A 4 -21.33 -6.18 -5.29
CA GLY A 4 -19.95 -6.52 -4.99
C GLY A 4 -19.26 -5.40 -4.23
N LYS A 5 -18.38 -5.77 -3.30
CA LYS A 5 -17.41 -4.86 -2.70
C LYS A 5 -16.03 -5.16 -3.27
N LEU A 6 -15.22 -4.13 -3.46
CA LEU A 6 -13.82 -4.23 -3.86
C LEU A 6 -12.92 -3.86 -2.69
N SER A 7 -12.04 -4.79 -2.30
CA SER A 7 -11.01 -4.54 -1.30
C SER A 7 -9.62 -4.69 -1.92
N ILE A 8 -8.72 -3.74 -1.65
CA ILE A 8 -7.33 -3.79 -2.13
C ILE A 8 -6.37 -4.04 -0.96
N TYR A 9 -5.55 -5.07 -1.08
CA TYR A 9 -4.50 -5.40 -0.12
C TYR A 9 -3.14 -5.28 -0.79
N THR A 10 -2.25 -4.48 -0.21
CA THR A 10 -0.89 -4.29 -0.73
C THR A 10 0.15 -4.68 0.30
N MET A 11 1.21 -5.37 -0.13
CA MET A 11 2.36 -5.72 0.69
C MET A 11 3.63 -5.10 0.12
N PHE A 12 4.39 -4.44 0.98
CA PHE A 12 5.69 -3.87 0.64
C PHE A 12 6.83 -4.76 1.15
N LEU A 13 7.74 -5.09 0.25
CA LEU A 13 8.87 -5.99 0.46
C LEU A 13 10.19 -5.28 0.13
N SER A 14 11.17 -5.47 1.01
CA SER A 14 12.49 -4.86 0.86
C SER A 14 13.20 -5.35 -0.41
N GLY A 15 13.64 -4.42 -1.25
CA GLY A 15 14.31 -4.71 -2.52
C GLY A 15 13.38 -5.07 -3.68
N ILE A 16 12.06 -5.08 -3.48
CA ILE A 16 11.09 -5.42 -4.54
C ILE A 16 10.25 -4.21 -4.92
N ASN A 17 9.54 -3.63 -3.97
CA ASN A 17 8.61 -2.53 -4.22
C ASN A 17 8.66 -1.46 -3.13
N ASN A 18 9.76 -1.37 -2.38
CA ASN A 18 9.92 -0.42 -1.27
C ASN A 18 10.55 0.92 -1.69
N GLN A 19 10.21 1.42 -2.87
CA GLN A 19 10.64 2.74 -3.37
C GLN A 19 9.48 3.74 -3.31
N LEU A 20 9.79 5.04 -3.24
CA LEU A 20 8.80 6.12 -3.22
C LEU A 20 7.80 6.02 -4.39
N GLU A 21 8.32 5.79 -5.60
CA GLU A 21 7.50 5.65 -6.81
C GLU A 21 6.43 4.56 -6.68
N ASN A 22 6.72 3.45 -5.99
CA ASN A 22 5.73 2.39 -5.77
C ASN A 22 4.57 2.88 -4.89
N VAL A 23 4.86 3.72 -3.89
CA VAL A 23 3.85 4.29 -2.98
C VAL A 23 2.98 5.29 -3.72
N GLU A 24 3.58 6.15 -4.56
CA GLU A 24 2.85 7.11 -5.38
C GLU A 24 1.94 6.42 -6.41
N ASN A 25 2.45 5.38 -7.06
CA ASN A 25 1.65 4.56 -7.98
C ASN A 25 0.48 3.88 -7.29
N LEU A 26 0.68 3.34 -6.09
CA LEU A 26 -0.42 2.79 -5.28
C LEU A 26 -1.47 3.86 -4.98
N LYS A 27 -1.05 5.06 -4.56
CA LYS A 27 -1.97 6.18 -4.29
C LYS A 27 -2.83 6.52 -5.51
N ILE A 28 -2.22 6.60 -6.69
CA ILE A 28 -2.93 6.86 -7.95
C ILE A 28 -3.97 5.77 -8.24
N ILE A 29 -3.61 4.49 -8.04
CA ILE A 29 -4.53 3.37 -8.22
C ILE A 29 -5.72 3.47 -7.26
N LEU A 30 -5.46 3.71 -5.97
CA LEU A 30 -6.51 3.81 -4.95
C LEU A 30 -7.49 4.95 -5.26
N LEU A 31 -6.99 6.12 -5.70
CA LEU A 31 -7.83 7.25 -6.11
C LEU A 31 -8.64 6.96 -7.37
N LYS A 32 -8.08 6.23 -8.34
CA LYS A 32 -8.77 5.90 -9.59
C LYS A 32 -9.85 4.83 -9.39
N VAL A 33 -9.58 3.86 -8.52
CA VAL A 33 -10.42 2.68 -8.32
C VAL A 33 -11.47 2.91 -7.24
N MET A 34 -11.16 3.72 -6.23
CA MET A 34 -12.01 4.00 -5.06
C MET A 34 -12.58 2.70 -4.44
N PRO A 35 -11.72 1.79 -3.95
CA PRO A 35 -12.18 0.53 -3.36
C PRO A 35 -12.98 0.80 -2.08
N ASP A 36 -13.93 -0.08 -1.74
CA ASP A 36 -14.68 -0.01 -0.48
C ASP A 36 -13.76 -0.07 0.75
N HIS A 37 -12.66 -0.82 0.62
CA HIS A 37 -11.66 -0.98 1.67
C HIS A 37 -10.25 -1.08 1.06
N TYR A 38 -9.25 -0.57 1.77
CA TYR A 38 -7.85 -0.84 1.45
C TYR A 38 -7.03 -1.12 2.70
N SER A 39 -5.94 -1.87 2.54
CA SER A 39 -4.99 -2.13 3.61
C SER A 39 -3.58 -2.26 3.05
N VAL A 40 -2.61 -1.74 3.80
CA VAL A 40 -1.19 -1.84 3.49
C VAL A 40 -0.49 -2.60 4.60
N SER A 41 0.35 -3.55 4.20
CA SER A 41 1.19 -4.33 5.10
C SER A 41 2.66 -4.22 4.71
N ASN A 42 3.51 -4.34 5.71
CA ASN A 42 4.97 -4.36 5.62
C ASN A 42 5.52 -5.68 6.19
N TYR A 43 4.70 -6.74 6.17
CA TYR A 43 4.97 -8.02 6.82
C TYR A 43 6.07 -8.79 6.10
N THR A 44 6.99 -9.40 6.85
CA THR A 44 8.04 -10.27 6.33
C THR A 44 7.54 -11.71 6.32
N LEU A 45 7.45 -12.33 5.15
CA LEU A 45 7.40 -13.79 5.06
C LEU A 45 8.83 -14.33 5.26
N ASN A 46 8.95 -15.53 5.84
CA ASN A 46 10.23 -16.21 6.01
C ASN A 46 10.99 -16.25 4.67
N GLY A 47 12.05 -15.44 4.56
CA GLY A 47 12.83 -15.26 3.34
C GLY A 47 12.98 -13.81 2.86
N PHE A 48 12.12 -12.88 3.30
CA PHE A 48 12.23 -11.46 2.94
C PHE A 48 12.71 -10.61 4.12
N LYS A 49 13.61 -9.67 3.83
CA LYS A 49 14.02 -8.65 4.82
C LYS A 49 12.88 -7.67 5.07
N PRO A 50 12.74 -7.15 6.30
CA PRO A 50 11.79 -6.08 6.58
C PRO A 50 12.17 -4.81 5.79
N VAL A 51 11.16 -4.03 5.41
CA VAL A 51 11.37 -2.67 4.91
C VAL A 51 11.89 -1.77 6.05
N SER A 52 12.63 -0.72 5.71
CA SER A 52 13.20 0.19 6.72
C SER A 52 12.11 0.97 7.46
N ASP A 53 12.43 1.42 8.67
CA ASP A 53 11.50 2.22 9.47
C ASP A 53 11.23 3.59 8.82
N GLU A 54 12.19 4.16 8.09
CA GLU A 54 11.96 5.37 7.28
C GLU A 54 10.90 5.11 6.20
N PHE A 55 10.97 3.96 5.52
CA PHE A 55 9.98 3.62 4.51
C PHE A 55 8.58 3.41 5.12
N LYS A 56 8.49 2.83 6.32
CA LYS A 56 7.21 2.69 7.03
C LYS A 56 6.60 4.06 7.36
N LYS A 57 7.41 5.04 7.76
CA LYS A 57 6.95 6.41 7.99
C LYS A 57 6.49 7.05 6.68
N LEU A 58 7.25 6.89 5.60
CA LEU A 58 6.88 7.38 4.27
C LEU A 58 5.52 6.84 3.81
N LEU A 59 5.28 5.53 3.98
CA LEU A 59 3.99 4.91 3.66
C LEU A 59 2.85 5.59 4.41
N LYS A 60 3.05 5.80 5.72
CA LYS A 60 2.07 6.44 6.60
C LYS A 60 1.77 7.87 6.13
N GLU A 61 2.82 8.66 5.89
CA GLU A 61 2.68 10.06 5.46
C GLU A 61 1.98 10.19 4.11
N ILE A 62 2.28 9.34 3.13
CA ILE A 62 1.71 9.48 1.78
C ILE A 62 0.26 8.98 1.71
N LEU A 63 -0.05 7.89 2.43
CA LEU A 63 -1.34 7.19 2.31
C LEU A 63 -2.37 7.61 3.37
N GLU A 64 -1.97 7.98 4.60
CA GLU A 64 -2.94 8.45 5.61
C GLU A 64 -3.47 9.86 5.33
N ILE A 65 -2.78 10.66 4.51
CA ILE A 65 -3.22 12.03 4.16
C ILE A 65 -4.32 12.03 3.08
N SER A 66 -4.61 10.90 2.44
CA SER A 66 -5.58 10.85 1.34
C SER A 66 -6.94 10.36 1.85
N PRO A 67 -8.00 11.20 1.84
CA PRO A 67 -9.35 10.70 1.97
C PRO A 67 -9.64 9.95 0.67
N ILE A 68 -9.61 8.62 0.72
CA ILE A 68 -10.10 7.75 -0.34
C ILE A 68 -11.58 7.52 -0.08
#